data_AF-A0A960HV88-F1
#
_entry.id   AF-A0A960HV88-F1
#
_cell.length_a   1.000
_cell.length_b   1.000
_cell.length_c   1.000
_cell.angle_alpha   90.00
_cell.angle_beta   90.00
_cell.angle_gamma   90.00
#
_symmetry.space_group_name_H-M   'P 1'
#
loop_
_entity.id
_entity.type
_entity.pdbx_description
1 polymer ?
#
loop_
_entity_poly.entity_id
_entity_poly.type
_entity_poly.pdbx_seq_one_letter_code
_entity_poly.pdbx_strand_id
1 'polypeptide(L)'
;MFDDLKIRNKLILLMAGPIVIILLLAALGARSRQASAAESREVETLVTVAKADSDVIDALQKEAIASAARLGSDRQSWADEVAAARTETDTALAAALPRLEGGLGGTTTSIRSAASLAVGAADKLSYYRETVDQGLRPDQ
;
A
#
# COMPACT_ATOMS: atom_id res chain seq x y z
N MET A 1 -14.25 5.26 -60.80
CA MET A 1 -13.60 3.94 -60.64
C MET A 1 -14.32 3.10 -59.57
N PHE A 2 -15.66 3.02 -59.58
CA PHE A 2 -16.44 2.16 -58.68
C PHE A 2 -17.78 1.72 -59.31
N ASP A 3 -17.85 1.67 -60.64
CA ASP A 3 -19.11 1.42 -61.35
C ASP A 3 -19.30 -0.01 -61.85
N ASP A 4 -18.40 -0.94 -61.50
CA ASP A 4 -18.49 -2.34 -61.94
C ASP A 4 -18.54 -3.36 -60.77
N LEU A 5 -19.03 -2.92 -59.61
CA LEU A 5 -19.28 -3.79 -58.47
C LEU A 5 -20.78 -4.08 -58.38
N LYS A 6 -21.16 -5.36 -58.49
CA LYS A 6 -22.52 -5.86 -58.23
C LYS A 6 -23.12 -5.10 -57.04
N ILE A 7 -24.35 -4.59 -57.17
CA ILE A 7 -25.05 -3.73 -56.18
C ILE A 7 -24.87 -4.21 -54.73
N ARG A 8 -24.79 -5.53 -54.52
CA ARG A 8 -24.45 -6.18 -53.24
C ARG A 8 -23.12 -5.70 -52.62
N ASN A 9 -22.04 -5.58 -53.38
CA ASN A 9 -20.76 -5.07 -52.90
C ASN A 9 -20.79 -3.57 -52.61
N LYS A 10 -21.58 -2.78 -53.36
CA LYS A 10 -21.77 -1.34 -53.09
C LYS A 10 -22.49 -1.13 -51.74
N LEU A 11 -23.50 -1.96 -51.45
CA LEU A 11 -24.19 -1.99 -50.15
C LEU A 11 -23.29 -2.47 -49.00
N ILE A 12 -22.48 -3.51 -49.21
CA ILE A 12 -21.53 -4.01 -48.19
C ILE A 12 -20.47 -2.95 -47.88
N LEU A 13 -19.95 -2.26 -48.89
CA LEU A 13 -18.94 -1.20 -48.72
C LEU A 13 -19.52 0.01 -47.96
N LEU A 14 -20.78 0.37 -48.25
CA LEU A 14 -21.49 1.45 -47.55
C LEU A 14 -21.72 1.11 -46.06
N MET A 15 -22.00 -0.15 -45.74
CA MET A 15 -22.20 -0.62 -44.36
C MET A 15 -20.89 -0.88 -43.60
N ALA A 16 -19.79 -1.17 -44.30
CA ALA A 16 -18.50 -1.43 -43.69
C ALA A 16 -17.94 -0.19 -42.95
N GLY A 17 -18.14 1.01 -43.49
CA GLY A 17 -17.67 2.26 -42.86
C GLY A 17 -18.19 2.47 -41.44
N PRO A 18 -19.52 2.49 -41.22
CA PRO A 18 -20.12 2.61 -39.90
C PRO A 18 -19.69 1.49 -38.93
N ILE A 19 -19.59 0.25 -39.42
CA ILE A 19 -19.19 -0.90 -38.59
C ILE A 19 -17.76 -0.74 -38.09
N VAL A 20 -16.82 -0.33 -38.96
CA VAL A 20 -15.42 -0.10 -38.58
C VAL A 20 -15.32 1.02 -37.54
N ILE A 21 -16.09 2.10 -37.69
CA ILE A 21 -16.12 3.20 -36.71
C ILE A 21 -16.62 2.70 -35.34
N ILE A 22 -17.69 1.91 -35.30
CA ILE A 22 -18.22 1.33 -34.06
C ILE A 22 -17.18 0.42 -33.40
N LEU A 23 -16.48 -0.42 -34.17
CA LEU A 23 -15.44 -1.30 -33.64
C LEU A 23 -14.26 -0.52 -33.05
N LEU A 24 -13.83 0.56 -33.69
CA LEU A 24 -12.76 1.43 -33.18
C LEU A 24 -13.18 2.13 -31.88
N LEU A 25 -14.41 2.67 -31.82
CA LEU A 25 -14.95 3.29 -30.61
C LEU A 25 -15.14 2.28 -29.47
N ALA A 26 -15.59 1.07 -29.78
CA ALA A 26 -15.73 -0.01 -28.80
C ALA A 26 -14.36 -0.45 -28.25
N ALA A 27 -13.34 -0.59 -29.10
CA ALA A 27 -11.99 -0.91 -28.68
C ALA A 27 -11.38 0.20 -27.81
N LEU A 28 -11.59 1.47 -28.19
CA LEU A 28 -11.11 2.61 -27.41
C LEU A 28 -11.83 2.72 -26.06
N GLY A 29 -13.14 2.50 -26.04
CA GLY A 29 -13.94 2.44 -24.81
C GLY A 29 -13.55 1.27 -23.91
N ALA A 30 -13.27 0.09 -24.48
CA ALA A 30 -12.79 -1.06 -23.73
C ALA A 30 -11.41 -0.78 -23.10
N ARG A 31 -10.48 -0.17 -23.86
CA ARG A 31 -9.16 0.22 -23.36
C ARG A 31 -9.23 1.27 -22.26
N SER A 32 -10.10 2.28 -22.42
CA SER A 32 -10.38 3.30 -21.40
C SER A 32 -10.89 2.65 -20.11
N ARG A 33 -11.88 1.74 -20.21
CA ARG A 33 -12.43 1.04 -19.05
C ARG A 33 -11.40 0.15 -18.36
N GLN A 34 -10.53 -0.51 -19.12
CA GLN A 34 -9.42 -1.28 -18.57
C GLN A 34 -8.42 -0.41 -17.82
N ALA A 35 -8.07 0.76 -18.36
CA ALA A 35 -7.17 1.71 -17.70
C ALA A 35 -7.76 2.24 -16.39
N SER A 36 -9.03 2.66 -16.38
CA SER A 36 -9.71 3.11 -15.16
C SER A 36 -9.85 2.00 -14.11
N ALA A 37 -10.02 0.74 -14.53
CA ALA A 37 -10.04 -0.40 -13.62
C ALA A 37 -8.66 -0.67 -12.99
N ALA A 38 -7.57 -0.47 -13.75
CA ALA A 38 -6.22 -0.59 -13.23
C ALA A 38 -5.90 0.51 -12.20
N GLU A 39 -6.26 1.77 -12.50
CA GLU A 39 -6.11 2.90 -11.58
C GLU A 39 -6.91 2.70 -10.27
N SER A 40 -8.14 2.16 -10.37
CA SER A 40 -8.95 1.86 -9.18
C SER A 40 -8.29 0.82 -8.27
N ARG A 41 -7.66 -0.22 -8.83
CA ARG A 41 -6.91 -1.23 -8.06
C ARG A 41 -5.67 -0.66 -7.40
N GLU A 42 -5.00 0.29 -8.05
CA GLU A 42 -3.85 0.99 -7.49
C GLU A 42 -4.27 1.84 -6.28
N VAL A 43 -5.39 2.58 -6.40
CA VAL A 43 -5.95 3.35 -5.28
C VAL A 43 -6.37 2.43 -4.13
N GLU A 44 -7.02 1.31 -4.40
CA GLU A 44 -7.38 0.31 -3.37
C GLU A 44 -6.14 -0.21 -2.62
N THR A 45 -5.06 -0.47 -3.35
CA THR A 45 -3.78 -0.88 -2.77
C THR A 45 -3.21 0.22 -1.87
N LEU A 46 -3.21 1.47 -2.34
CA LEU A 46 -2.69 2.61 -1.58
C LEU A 46 -3.50 2.88 -0.30
N VAL A 47 -4.83 2.80 -0.38
CA VAL A 47 -5.71 2.95 0.79
C VAL A 47 -5.46 1.84 1.81
N THR A 48 -5.25 0.61 1.35
CA THR A 48 -4.95 -0.53 2.23
C THR A 48 -3.61 -0.35 2.95
N VAL A 49 -2.59 0.15 2.25
CA VAL A 49 -1.28 0.48 2.84
C VAL A 49 -1.40 1.62 3.83
N ALA A 50 -2.09 2.71 3.47
CA ALA A 50 -2.28 3.86 4.36
C ALA A 50 -3.03 3.48 5.65
N LYS A 51 -3.97 2.54 5.58
CA LYS A 51 -4.64 1.98 6.76
C LYS A 51 -3.64 1.19 7.62
N ALA A 52 -2.86 0.29 7.03
CA ALA A 52 -1.86 -0.49 7.77
C ALA A 52 -0.81 0.42 8.44
N ASP A 53 -0.39 1.48 7.77
CA ASP A 53 0.53 2.47 8.35
C ASP A 53 -0.10 3.18 9.56
N SER A 54 -1.39 3.54 9.45
CA SER A 54 -2.13 4.18 10.56
C SER A 54 -2.27 3.24 11.77
N ASP A 55 -2.54 1.96 11.53
CA ASP A 55 -2.63 0.93 12.58
C ASP A 55 -1.27 0.73 13.28
N VAL A 56 -0.16 0.72 12.53
CA VAL A 56 1.20 0.65 13.10
C VAL A 56 1.53 1.90 13.91
N ILE A 57 1.19 3.10 13.42
CA ILE A 57 1.43 4.36 14.13
C ILE A 57 0.66 4.38 15.46
N ASP A 58 -0.61 3.98 15.46
CA ASP A 58 -1.43 3.93 16.68
C ASP A 58 -0.83 2.97 17.73
N ALA A 59 -0.42 1.78 17.30
CA ALA A 59 0.21 0.81 18.19
C ALA A 59 1.55 1.31 18.75
N LEU A 60 2.41 1.92 17.90
CA LEU A 60 3.66 2.53 18.34
C LEU A 60 3.44 3.68 19.33
N GLN A 61 2.39 4.49 19.14
CA GLN A 61 2.05 5.56 20.08
C GLN A 61 1.66 5.01 21.45
N LYS A 62 0.84 3.94 21.49
CA LYS A 62 0.49 3.26 22.74
C LYS A 62 1.72 2.68 23.42
N GLU A 63 2.62 2.03 22.67
CA GLU A 63 3.87 1.49 23.19
C GLU A 63 4.78 2.59 23.74
N ALA A 64 4.88 3.73 23.05
CA ALA A 64 5.66 4.87 23.49
C ALA A 64 5.12 5.47 24.80
N ILE A 65 3.79 5.62 24.92
CA ILE A 65 3.14 6.11 26.14
C ILE A 65 3.36 5.15 27.31
N ALA A 66 3.13 3.85 27.11
CA ALA A 66 3.35 2.84 28.13
C ALA A 66 4.82 2.78 28.57
N SER A 67 5.75 2.86 27.61
CA SER A 67 7.19 2.89 27.87
C SER A 67 7.61 4.14 28.65
N ALA A 68 7.05 5.31 28.32
CA ALA A 68 7.28 6.54 29.05
C ALA A 68 6.73 6.47 30.48
N ALA A 69 5.54 5.88 30.69
CA ALA A 69 4.97 5.68 32.02
C ALA A 69 5.79 4.68 32.86
N ARG A 70 6.30 3.62 32.23
CA ARG A 70 7.26 2.69 32.84
C ARG A 70 8.55 3.39 33.26
N LEU A 71 9.10 4.25 32.41
CA LEU A 71 10.30 5.01 32.73
C LEU A 71 10.04 6.03 33.85
N GLY A 72 8.92 6.75 33.78
CA GLY A 72 8.54 7.76 34.79
C GLY A 72 8.18 7.18 36.16
N SER A 73 7.92 5.87 36.24
CA SER A 73 7.74 5.14 37.50
C SER A 73 9.01 4.47 38.00
N ASP A 74 10.19 4.88 37.51
CA ASP A 74 11.48 4.23 37.79
C ASP A 74 11.47 2.72 37.53
N ARG A 75 10.69 2.29 36.52
CA ARG A 75 10.47 0.88 36.17
C ARG A 75 9.86 0.07 37.32
N GLN A 76 9.02 0.67 38.17
CA GLN A 76 8.34 -0.03 39.26
C GLN A 76 6.92 -0.49 38.87
N SER A 77 6.21 0.26 38.02
CA SER A 77 4.85 -0.07 37.54
C SER A 77 4.78 -0.05 36.00
N TRP A 78 3.67 -0.44 35.37
CA TRP A 78 3.47 -0.45 33.91
C TRP A 78 4.14 -1.58 33.10
N ALA A 79 4.63 -2.65 33.76
CA ALA A 79 5.29 -3.75 33.05
C ALA A 79 4.31 -4.51 32.12
N ASP A 80 3.11 -4.79 32.61
CA ASP A 80 2.08 -5.53 31.89
C ASP A 80 1.52 -4.70 30.72
N GLU A 81 1.36 -3.39 30.92
CA GLU A 81 0.89 -2.44 29.92
C GLU A 81 1.92 -2.28 28.79
N VAL A 82 3.21 -2.24 29.10
CA VAL A 82 4.29 -2.24 28.09
C VAL A 82 4.29 -3.55 27.30
N ALA A 83 4.16 -4.70 27.97
CA ALA A 83 4.11 -6.00 27.30
C ALA A 83 2.89 -6.13 26.38
N ALA A 84 1.72 -5.67 26.82
CA ALA A 84 0.51 -5.64 26.03
C ALA A 84 0.66 -4.71 24.81
N ALA A 85 1.17 -3.49 25.01
CA ALA A 85 1.38 -2.54 23.92
C ALA A 85 2.41 -3.05 22.88
N ARG A 86 3.49 -3.69 23.33
CA ARG A 86 4.47 -4.33 22.43
C ARG A 86 3.84 -5.43 21.59
N THR A 87 2.98 -6.24 22.20
CA THR A 87 2.24 -7.30 21.48
C THR A 87 1.31 -6.72 20.41
N GLU A 88 0.64 -5.60 20.71
CA GLU A 88 -0.20 -4.88 19.75
C GLU A 88 0.64 -4.32 18.59
N THR A 89 1.78 -3.69 18.87
CA THR A 89 2.74 -3.22 17.86
C THR A 89 3.24 -4.35 16.96
N ASP A 90 3.63 -5.48 17.56
CA ASP A 90 4.15 -6.63 16.82
C ASP A 90 3.08 -7.23 15.91
N THR A 91 1.81 -7.24 16.37
CA THR A 91 0.67 -7.67 15.56
C THR A 91 0.43 -6.72 14.37
N ALA A 92 0.48 -5.41 14.61
CA ALA A 92 0.31 -4.40 13.55
C ALA A 92 1.46 -4.49 12.52
N LEU A 93 2.70 -4.64 12.97
CA LEU A 93 3.88 -4.79 12.11
C LEU A 93 3.82 -6.10 11.31
N ALA A 94 3.44 -7.22 11.93
CA ALA A 94 3.27 -8.49 11.22
C ALA A 94 2.20 -8.43 10.13
N ALA A 95 1.17 -7.59 10.31
CA ALA A 95 0.19 -7.31 9.26
C ALA A 95 0.74 -6.37 8.17
N ALA A 96 1.50 -5.33 8.54
CA ALA A 96 1.97 -4.31 7.59
C ALA A 96 3.17 -4.78 6.73
N LEU A 97 4.17 -5.44 7.32
CA LEU A 97 5.43 -5.77 6.67
C LEU A 97 5.27 -6.60 5.38
N PRO A 98 4.46 -7.68 5.32
CA PRO A 98 4.31 -8.45 4.08
C PRO A 98 3.72 -7.63 2.93
N ARG A 99 2.95 -6.59 3.22
CA ARG A 99 2.35 -5.70 2.22
C ARG A 99 3.37 -4.70 1.67
N LEU A 100 4.29 -4.24 2.52
CA LEU A 100 5.39 -3.36 2.13
C LEU A 100 6.46 -4.14 1.34
N GLU A 101 6.75 -5.38 1.75
CA GLU A 101 7.73 -6.27 1.11
C GLU A 101 7.22 -6.93 -0.18
N GLY A 102 5.93 -7.26 -0.24
CA GLY A 102 5.28 -7.92 -1.38
C GLY A 102 5.27 -7.09 -2.67
N GLY A 103 5.77 -5.86 -2.61
CA GLY A 103 5.96 -4.98 -3.74
C GLY A 103 4.72 -4.14 -4.00
N LEU A 104 4.87 -2.83 -3.82
CA LEU A 104 3.87 -1.82 -4.19
C LEU A 104 3.87 -1.62 -5.72
N GLY A 105 3.66 -2.70 -6.48
CA GLY A 105 3.69 -2.70 -7.94
C GLY A 105 2.71 -1.67 -8.52
N GLY A 106 3.17 -0.89 -9.50
CA GLY A 106 2.41 0.23 -10.06
C GLY A 106 2.67 1.58 -9.38
N THR A 107 3.12 1.59 -8.11
CA THR A 107 3.37 2.84 -7.37
C THR A 107 4.69 3.53 -7.77
N THR A 108 4.79 4.81 -7.41
CA THR A 108 5.95 5.64 -7.70
C THR A 108 7.23 5.16 -6.98
N THR A 109 8.39 5.57 -7.50
CA THR A 109 9.68 5.28 -6.84
C THR A 109 9.77 5.85 -5.43
N SER A 110 9.14 7.00 -5.15
CA SER A 110 9.15 7.59 -3.81
C SER A 110 8.40 6.74 -2.79
N ILE A 111 7.25 6.16 -3.18
CA ILE A 111 6.46 5.27 -2.31
C ILE A 111 7.26 4.00 -1.98
N ARG A 112 7.91 3.40 -2.98
CA ARG A 112 8.77 2.22 -2.77
C ARG A 112 9.96 2.52 -1.86
N SER A 113 10.61 3.67 -2.03
CA SER A 113 11.69 4.09 -1.13
C SER A 113 11.20 4.30 0.31
N ALA A 114 10.04 4.94 0.50
CA ALA A 114 9.44 5.13 1.82
C ALA A 114 9.10 3.80 2.49
N ALA A 115 8.54 2.84 1.74
CA ALA A 115 8.27 1.49 2.23
C ALA A 115 9.55 0.78 2.69
N SER A 116 10.64 0.87 1.91
CA SER A 116 11.93 0.28 2.31
C SER A 116 12.51 0.91 3.57
N LEU A 117 12.33 2.22 3.77
CA LEU A 117 12.75 2.92 4.98
C LEU A 117 11.92 2.50 6.18
N ALA A 118 10.61 2.34 6.01
CA ALA A 118 9.70 1.88 7.06
C ALA A 118 10.05 0.45 7.53
N VAL A 119 10.32 -0.47 6.58
CA VAL A 119 10.80 -1.82 6.90
C VAL A 119 12.12 -1.77 7.68
N GLY A 120 13.10 -1.00 7.20
CA GLY A 120 14.38 -0.85 7.91
C GLY A 120 14.28 -0.14 9.27
N ALA A 121 13.24 0.65 9.50
CA ALA A 121 12.96 1.24 10.81
C ALA A 121 12.31 0.22 11.77
N ALA A 122 11.42 -0.64 11.26
CA ALA A 122 10.82 -1.72 12.03
C ALA A 122 11.89 -2.68 12.58
N ASP A 123 12.93 -3.00 11.80
CA ASP A 123 14.07 -3.82 12.26
C ASP A 123 14.77 -3.24 13.50
N LYS A 124 14.81 -1.91 13.63
CA LYS A 124 15.45 -1.20 14.75
C LYS A 124 14.58 -1.12 16.00
N LEU A 125 13.29 -1.49 15.93
CA LEU A 125 12.38 -1.38 17.06
C LEU A 125 12.84 -2.22 18.26
N SER A 126 13.37 -3.42 18.00
CA SER A 126 13.95 -4.30 19.03
C SER A 126 15.07 -3.59 19.83
N TYR A 127 15.97 -2.91 19.14
CA TYR A 127 17.04 -2.12 19.74
C TYR A 127 16.48 -1.02 20.64
N TYR A 128 15.47 -0.26 20.19
CA TYR A 128 14.86 0.79 21.02
C TYR A 128 14.19 0.22 22.28
N ARG A 129 13.49 -0.91 22.17
CA ARG A 129 12.89 -1.59 23.34
C ARG A 129 13.94 -1.98 24.37
N GLU A 130 15.07 -2.52 23.93
CA GLU A 130 16.18 -2.88 24.81
C GLU A 130 16.75 -1.67 25.56
N THR A 131 16.91 -0.53 24.88
CA THR A 131 17.37 0.71 25.54
C THR A 131 16.39 1.23 26.60
N VAL A 132 15.08 1.08 26.39
CA VAL A 132 14.04 1.43 27.38
C VAL A 132 14.15 0.52 28.60
N ASP A 133 14.31 -0.78 28.37
CA ASP A 133 14.33 -1.78 29.43
C ASP A 133 15.60 -1.68 30.29
N GLN A 134 16.77 -1.59 29.66
CA GLN A 134 18.07 -1.56 30.34
C GLN A 134 18.47 -0.17 30.86
N GLY A 135 17.87 0.89 30.32
CA GLY A 135 18.30 2.27 30.53
C GLY A 135 19.56 2.59 29.74
N LEU A 136 19.76 3.87 29.38
CA LEU A 136 20.98 4.31 28.71
C LEU A 136 22.16 4.09 29.67
N ARG A 137 22.94 3.03 29.46
CA ARG A 137 24.24 2.86 30.11
C ARG A 137 25.25 3.66 29.30
N PRO A 138 25.85 4.75 29.82
CA PRO A 138 26.80 5.59 29.08
C PRO A 138 28.11 4.88 28.70
N ASP A 139 28.23 3.59 28.98
CA ASP A 139 29.41 2.74 28.86
C ASP A 139 29.30 1.65 27.77
N GLN A 140 28.32 1.74 26.85
CA GLN A 140 28.24 0.92 25.63
C GLN A 140 28.16 1.75 24.34
#